data_AF-A0A7C0X1P6-F1
#
_entry.id   AF-A0A7C0X1P6-F1
#
_cell.length_a   1.000
_cell.length_b   1.000
_cell.length_c   1.000
_cell.angle_alpha   90.00
_cell.angle_beta   90.00
_cell.angle_gamma   90.00
#
_symmetry.space_group_name_H-M   'P 1'
#
loop_
_entity.id
_entity.type
_entity.pdbx_description
1 polymer ?
#
loop_
_entity_poly.entity_id
_entity_poly.type
_entity_poly.pdbx_seq_one_letter_code
_entity_poly.pdbx_strand_id
1 'polypeptide(L)' 'MERKIHIIDAKGKVLGRLASQIAILLRGKHKRDFDPSKDMGDVVIVKNVDKMKFTGKKLKKKK' A
#
# COMPACT_ATOMS: atom_id res chain seq x y z
N MET A 1 -16.74 13.70 2.26
CA MET A 1 -16.12 12.39 2.49
C MET A 1 -14.76 12.63 3.10
N GLU A 2 -14.51 12.15 4.32
CA GLU A 2 -13.23 12.37 4.99
C GLU A 2 -12.20 11.35 4.50
N ARG A 3 -11.00 11.83 4.17
CA ARG A 3 -9.86 10.97 3.87
C ARG A 3 -9.24 10.53 5.19
N LYS A 4 -9.18 9.22 5.43
CA LYS A 4 -8.50 8.69 6.62
C LYS A 4 -7.01 8.55 6.33
N ILE A 5 -6.19 8.75 7.35
CA ILE A 5 -4.75 8.53 7.28
C ILE A 5 -4.48 7.13 7.84
N HIS A 6 -3.87 6.26 7.04
CA HIS A 6 -3.44 4.93 7.44
C HIS A 6 -1.92 4.90 7.57
N ILE A 7 -1.43 4.55 8.76
CA ILE A 7 0.00 4.37 9.00
C ILE A 7 0.31 2.87 8.98
N ILE A 8 1.19 2.46 8.07
CA ILE A 8 1.52 1.05 7.85
C ILE A 8 3.01 0.82 8.13
N ASP A 9 3.31 -0.13 9.02
CA ASP A 9 4.68 -0.60 9.24
C ASP A 9 5.04 -1.70 8.23
N ALA A 10 6.09 -1.44 7.46
CA ALA A 10 6.59 -2.31 6.43
C ALA A 10 7.56 -3.40 6.93
N LYS A 11 8.00 -3.33 8.19
CA LYS A 11 8.99 -4.25 8.75
C LYS A 11 8.53 -5.71 8.62
N GLY A 12 9.35 -6.54 7.97
CA GLY A 12 9.07 -7.97 7.81
C GLY A 12 7.95 -8.32 6.83
N LYS A 13 7.32 -7.34 6.18
CA LYS A 13 6.28 -7.55 5.17
C LYS A 13 6.90 -7.78 3.79
N VAL A 14 6.23 -8.59 2.97
CA VAL A 14 6.65 -8.84 1.58
C VAL A 14 6.19 -7.69 0.70
N LEU A 15 7.12 -7.05 -0.02
CA LEU A 15 6.87 -5.87 -0.87
C LEU A 15 5.60 -6.01 -1.73
N GLY A 16 5.51 -7.09 -2.51
CA GLY A 16 4.42 -7.26 -3.48
C GLY A 16 3.04 -7.34 -2.82
N ARG A 17 2.92 -8.09 -1.72
CA ARG A 17 1.65 -8.22 -0.99
C ARG A 17 1.25 -6.91 -0.33
N LEU A 18 2.23 -6.21 0.25
CA LEU A 18 2.02 -4.90 0.88
C LEU A 18 1.56 -3.86 -0.16
N ALA A 19 2.22 -3.81 -1.32
CA ALA A 19 1.87 -2.89 -2.40
C ALA A 19 0.43 -3.08 -2.91
N SER A 20 -0.01 -4.33 -3.09
CA SER A 20 -1.39 -4.62 -3.50
C SER A 20 -2.41 -4.15 -2.47
N GLN A 21 -2.14 -4.31 -1.18
CA GLN A 21 -3.02 -3.82 -0.11
C GLN A 21 -3.09 -2.30 -0.07
N ILE A 22 -1.94 -1.63 -0.19
CA ILE A 22 -1.85 -0.17 -0.24
C ILE A 22 -2.64 0.38 -1.43
N ALA A 23 -2.54 -0.25 -2.61
CA ALA A 23 -3.29 0.17 -3.79
C ALA A 23 -4.82 0.13 -3.59
N ILE A 24 -5.35 -0.79 -2.78
CA ILE A 24 -6.78 -0.85 -2.45
C ILE A 24 -7.19 0.32 -1.56
N LEU A 25 -6.33 0.71 -0.60
CA LEU A 25 -6.57 1.84 0.30
C LEU A 25 -6.51 3.17 -0.46
N LEU A 26 -5.47 3.35 -1.29
CA LEU A 26 -5.31 4.53 -2.14
C LEU A 26 -6.45 4.69 -3.14
N ARG A 27 -7.03 3.60 -3.64
CA ARG A 27 -8.17 3.68 -4.56
C ARG A 27 -9.51 3.88 -3.82
N GLY A 28 -9.54 3.71 -2.49
CA GLY A 28 -10.79 3.75 -1.73
C GLY A 28 -11.68 2.52 -1.93
N LYS A 29 -11.19 1.45 -2.58
CA LYS A 29 -11.94 0.20 -2.86
C LYS A 29 -12.40 -0.57 -1.62
N HIS A 30 -11.89 -0.19 -0.45
CA HIS A 30 -12.29 -0.75 0.83
C HIS A 30 -13.54 -0.08 1.42
N LYS A 31 -13.97 1.07 0.87
CA LYS A 31 -15.19 1.78 1.27
C LYS A 31 -16.37 1.24 0.48
N ARG A 32 -17.54 1.19 1.13
CA ARG A 32 -18.80 0.76 0.48
C ARG A 32 -19.24 1.73 -0.62
N ASP A 33 -18.93 3.01 -0.44
CA ASP A 33 -19.26 4.08 -1.38
C ASP A 33 -18.22 4.26 -2.50
N PHE A 34 -17.50 3.20 -2.88
CA PHE A 34 -16.46 3.28 -3.90
C PHE A 34 -17.07 3.59 -5.29
N ASP A 35 -16.68 4.73 -5.86
CA ASP A 35 -17.00 5.14 -7.22
C ASP A 35 -15.71 5.15 -8.07
N PRO A 36 -15.61 4.34 -9.15
CA PRO A 36 -14.43 4.32 -10.02
C PRO A 36 -14.09 5.68 -10.66
N SER A 37 -15.08 6.57 -10.82
CA SER A 37 -14.92 7.87 -11.47
C SER A 37 -14.41 8.96 -10.52
N LYS A 38 -14.43 8.70 -9.19
CA LYS A 38 -14.09 9.70 -8.17
C LYS A 38 -12.90 9.22 -7.33
N ASP A 39 -11.97 10.13 -7.04
CA ASP A 39 -10.85 9.84 -6.14
C ASP A 39 -11.27 9.91 -4.66
N MET A 40 -11.81 8.79 -4.19
CA MET A 40 -12.28 8.59 -2.81
C MET A 40 -11.26 7.85 -1.93
N GLY A 41 -10.00 7.84 -2.38
CA GLY A 41 -8.86 7.22 -1.71
C GLY A 41 -8.59 7.74 -0.31
N ASP A 42 -7.89 6.92 0.46
CA ASP A 42 -7.29 7.32 1.73
C ASP A 42 -5.80 7.59 1.59
N VAL A 43 -5.24 8.33 2.53
CA VAL A 43 -3.80 8.64 2.57
C VAL A 43 -3.08 7.52 3.30
N VAL A 44 -2.01 7.00 2.70
CA VAL A 44 -1.21 5.92 3.29
C VAL A 44 0.21 6.39 3.55
N ILE A 45 0.65 6.30 4.81
CA ILE A 45 2.02 6.61 5.25
C ILE A 45 2.70 5.30 5.61
N VAL A 46 3.78 4.96 4.92
CA VAL A 46 4.53 3.72 5.15
C VAL A 46 5.82 4.01 5.93
N LYS A 47 6.04 3.29 7.03
CA LYS A 47 7.24 3.38 7.88
C LYS A 47 8.12 2.13 7.75
N ASN A 48 9.40 2.26 8.08
CA ASN A 48 10.40 1.16 8.07
C ASN A 48 10.52 0.42 6.73
N VAL A 49 10.42 1.16 5.61
CA VAL A 49 10.48 0.59 4.25
C VAL A 49 11.77 -0.20 3.97
N ASP A 50 12.87 0.18 4.61
CA ASP A 50 14.17 -0.49 4.48
C ASP A 50 14.18 -1.92 5.06
N LYS A 51 13.32 -2.19 6.06
CA LYS A 51 13.21 -3.50 6.72
C LYS A 51 12.19 -4.43 6.06
N MET A 52 11.78 -4.13 4.83
CA MET A 52 10.88 -4.98 4.05
C MET A 52 11.57 -6.25 3.57
N LYS A 53 10.79 -7.33 3.45
CA LYS A 53 11.24 -8.58 2.86
C LYS A 53 11.04 -8.53 1.34
N PHE A 54 12.11 -8.74 0.60
CA PHE A 54 12.04 -9.03 -0.83
C PHE A 54 12.16 -10.53 -1.04
N THR A 55 11.17 -11.14 -1.67
CA THR A 55 11.24 -12.56 -2.01
C THR A 55 12.05 -12.77 -3.30
N GLY A 56 12.94 -13.78 -3.30
CA GLY A 56 13.76 -14.20 -4.45
C GLY A 56 15.02 -13.35 -4.72
N LYS A 57 15.62 -13.48 -5.92
CA LYS A 57 16.81 -12.71 -6.38
C LYS A 57 16.50 -11.23 -6.71
N LYS A 58 15.35 -10.69 -6.31
CA LYS A 58 14.83 -9.38 -6.76
C LYS A 58 15.65 -8.18 -6.29
N LEU A 59 16.35 -8.27 -5.16
CA LEU A 59 17.27 -7.23 -4.68
C LEU A 59 18.49 -7.07 -5.59
N LYS A 60 18.93 -8.13 -6.28
CA LYS A 60 20.10 -8.11 -7.18
C LYS A 60 19.77 -7.93 -8.66
N LYS A 61 18.49 -7.98 -9.07
CA LYS A 61 18.08 -8.03 -10.49
C LYS A 61 17.02 -6.99 -10.89
N LYS A 62 16.70 -6.02 -10.04
CA LYS A 62 15.90 -4.85 -10.43
C LYS A 62 16.79 -3.90 -11.23
N LYS A 63 16.72 -3.99 -12.56
CA LYS A 63 16.95 -2.83 -13.44
C LYS A 63 15.72 -1.94 -13.38
#